data_AF-B8B694-F1
#
_entry.id   AF-B8B694-F1
#
_cell.length_a   1.000
_cell.length_b   1.000
_cell.length_c   1.000
_cell.angle_alpha   90.00
_cell.angle_beta   90.00
_cell.angle_gamma   90.00
#
_symmetry.space_group_name_H-M   'P 1'
#
loop_
_entity.id
_entity.type
_entity.pdbx_description
1 polymer ?
#
loop_
_entity_poly.entity_id
_entity_poly.type
_entity_poly.pdbx_seq_one_letter_code
_entity_poly.pdbx_strand_id
1 'polypeptide(L)'
;MKVKGHLMPPPVVRAPGQFQEDEVKSPELSIHKLAAQVKKLHKENIELRDRNAELGVELAEIRNNFDTLSRGLCAKIKRAFIEMGKENKYYAN
;
A
#
# COMPACT_ATOMS: atom_id res chain seq x y z
N MET A 1 -25.63 -43.55 35.18
CA MET A 1 -24.71 -43.14 34.11
C MET A 1 -25.06 -43.91 32.84
N LYS A 2 -25.55 -43.25 31.78
CA LYS A 2 -25.73 -43.87 30.44
C LYS A 2 -25.21 -42.90 29.41
N VAL A 3 -24.07 -43.24 28.84
CA VAL A 3 -23.36 -42.47 27.80
C VAL A 3 -24.13 -42.65 26.50
N LYS A 4 -24.57 -41.55 25.87
CA LYS A 4 -25.21 -41.57 24.55
C LYS A 4 -24.20 -42.11 23.53
N GLY A 5 -24.53 -43.26 22.93
CA GLY A 5 -23.74 -43.89 21.88
C GLY A 5 -23.58 -42.94 20.68
N HIS A 6 -22.40 -42.99 20.08
CA HIS A 6 -22.00 -42.13 18.97
C HIS A 6 -22.96 -42.24 17.79
N LEU A 7 -23.40 -41.10 17.28
CA LEU A 7 -24.12 -41.02 16.00
C LEU A 7 -23.16 -41.55 14.92
N MET A 8 -23.55 -42.66 14.31
CA MET A 8 -22.83 -43.20 13.16
C MET A 8 -22.80 -42.12 12.08
N PRO A 9 -21.61 -41.76 11.52
CA PRO A 9 -21.57 -40.83 10.41
C PRO A 9 -22.38 -41.42 9.24
N PRO A 10 -23.12 -40.58 8.49
CA PRO A 10 -23.93 -41.05 7.39
C PRO A 10 -23.06 -41.83 6.38
N PRO A 11 -23.60 -42.90 5.78
CA PRO A 11 -22.83 -43.73 4.86
C PRO A 11 -22.27 -42.88 3.72
N VAL A 12 -20.96 -42.99 3.48
CA VAL A 12 -20.32 -42.36 2.32
C VAL A 12 -20.78 -43.12 1.08
N VAL A 13 -21.80 -42.61 0.39
CA VAL A 13 -22.38 -43.22 -0.82
C VAL A 13 -21.51 -42.99 -2.07
N ARG A 14 -20.29 -42.47 -1.92
CA ARG A 14 -19.47 -41.95 -3.02
C ARG A 14 -18.22 -42.81 -3.23
N ALA A 15 -17.93 -43.14 -4.48
CA ALA A 15 -16.69 -43.82 -4.84
C ALA A 15 -15.46 -42.89 -4.63
N PRO A 16 -14.32 -43.40 -4.15
CA PRO A 16 -13.08 -42.63 -4.09
C PRO A 16 -12.74 -42.05 -5.47
N GLY A 17 -12.59 -40.72 -5.57
CA GLY A 17 -12.24 -40.04 -6.82
C GLY A 17 -13.40 -39.36 -7.57
N GLN A 18 -14.66 -39.53 -7.15
CA GLN A 18 -15.77 -38.76 -7.72
C GLN A 18 -15.91 -37.40 -7.03
N PHE A 19 -15.24 -36.37 -7.54
CA PHE A 19 -15.62 -35.00 -7.25
C PHE A 19 -16.87 -34.67 -8.04
N GLN A 20 -17.90 -34.19 -7.35
CA GLN A 20 -19.03 -33.54 -8.00
C GLN A 20 -18.47 -32.18 -8.41
N GLU A 21 -18.19 -32.02 -9.70
CA GLU A 21 -18.16 -30.69 -10.30
C GLU A 21 -19.59 -30.15 -10.18
N ASP A 22 -19.93 -29.63 -9.00
CA ASP A 22 -20.80 -28.48 -9.00
C ASP A 22 -20.04 -27.48 -9.86
N GLU A 23 -20.46 -27.37 -11.12
CA GLU A 23 -20.14 -26.26 -12.00
C GLU A 23 -20.55 -24.99 -11.26
N VAL A 24 -19.71 -24.54 -10.34
CA VAL A 24 -19.52 -23.12 -10.12
C VAL A 24 -19.11 -22.67 -11.50
N LYS A 25 -20.07 -22.17 -12.27
CA LYS A 25 -19.86 -21.53 -13.58
C LYS A 25 -18.97 -20.33 -13.35
N SER A 26 -17.69 -20.58 -13.09
CA SER A 26 -16.63 -19.63 -13.29
C SER A 26 -16.77 -19.26 -14.76
N PRO A 27 -17.01 -17.98 -15.08
CA PRO A 27 -16.99 -17.58 -16.47
C PRO A 27 -15.61 -18.00 -16.97
N GLU A 28 -15.56 -18.89 -17.94
CA GLU A 28 -14.34 -19.15 -18.70
C GLU A 28 -13.97 -17.83 -19.39
N LEU A 29 -13.25 -16.97 -18.66
CA LEU A 29 -12.56 -15.85 -19.23
C LEU A 29 -11.52 -16.48 -20.14
N SER A 30 -11.85 -16.55 -21.44
CA SER A 30 -10.98 -17.04 -22.49
C SER A 30 -9.55 -16.55 -22.21
N ILE A 31 -8.58 -17.46 -22.21
CA ILE A 31 -7.16 -17.19 -21.91
C ILE A 31 -6.66 -15.99 -22.73
N HIS A 32 -7.17 -15.82 -23.96
CA HIS A 32 -6.88 -14.67 -24.81
C HIS A 32 -7.37 -13.33 -24.24
N LYS A 33 -8.58 -13.28 -23.67
CA LYS A 33 -9.12 -12.07 -23.01
C LYS A 33 -8.31 -11.72 -21.77
N LEU A 34 -7.92 -12.72 -20.98
CA LEU A 34 -7.07 -12.51 -19.81
C LEU A 34 -5.69 -11.98 -20.22
N ALA A 35 -5.06 -12.59 -21.24
CA ALA A 35 -3.76 -12.14 -21.75
C ALA A 35 -3.81 -10.70 -22.28
N ALA A 36 -4.90 -10.30 -22.94
CA ALA A 36 -5.09 -8.93 -23.39
C ALA A 36 -5.19 -7.94 -22.22
N GLN A 37 -5.93 -8.29 -21.15
CA GLN A 37 -6.03 -7.46 -19.95
C GLN A 37 -4.69 -7.33 -19.22
N VAL A 38 -3.95 -8.43 -19.06
CA VAL A 38 -2.62 -8.41 -18.42
C VAL A 38 -1.66 -7.52 -19.20
N LYS A 39 -1.64 -7.59 -20.54
CA LYS A 39 -0.81 -6.71 -21.38
C LYS A 39 -1.17 -5.23 -21.20
N LYS A 40 -2.47 -4.92 -21.14
CA LYS A 40 -2.96 -3.55 -20.91
C LYS A 40 -2.52 -3.04 -19.54
N LEU A 41 -2.78 -3.80 -18.48
CA LEU A 41 -2.40 -3.46 -17.11
C LEU A 41 -0.88 -3.31 -16.95
N HIS A 42 -0.10 -4.14 -17.62
CA HIS A 42 1.36 -4.03 -17.58
C HIS A 42 1.85 -2.71 -18.16
N LYS A 43 1.30 -2.28 -19.30
CA LYS A 43 1.63 -0.99 -19.90
C LYS A 43 1.25 0.17 -18.98
N GLU A 44 0.03 0.16 -18.46
CA GLU A 44 -0.44 1.19 -17.52
C GLU A 44 0.42 1.23 -16.25
N ASN A 45 0.85 0.07 -15.73
CA ASN A 45 1.71 0.02 -14.56
C ASN A 45 3.08 0.66 -14.80
N ILE A 46 3.68 0.44 -15.98
CA ILE A 46 4.94 1.10 -16.36
C ILE A 46 4.76 2.62 -16.39
N GLU A 47 3.73 3.11 -17.08
CA GLU A 47 3.46 4.56 -17.17
C GLU A 47 3.21 5.19 -15.78
N LEU A 48 2.49 4.48 -14.90
CA LEU A 48 2.27 4.93 -13.53
C LEU A 48 3.55 4.92 -12.70
N ARG A 49 4.42 3.92 -12.88
CA ARG A 49 5.72 3.87 -12.19
C ARG A 49 6.62 5.03 -12.61
N ASP A 50 6.65 5.37 -13.88
CA ASP A 50 7.45 6.48 -14.41
C ASP A 50 6.97 7.81 -13.83
N ARG A 51 5.65 8.08 -13.89
CA ARG A 51 5.05 9.28 -13.26
C ARG A 51 5.31 9.33 -11.75
N ASN A 52 5.23 8.20 -11.07
CA ASN A 52 5.48 8.15 -9.64
C ASN A 52 6.96 8.43 -9.31
N ALA A 53 7.89 8.05 -10.19
CA ALA A 53 9.30 8.40 -10.05
C ALA A 53 9.53 9.91 -10.26
N GLU A 54 8.91 10.52 -11.27
CA GLU A 54 8.94 11.98 -11.50
C GLU A 54 8.42 12.76 -10.28
N LEU A 55 7.23 12.40 -9.79
CA LEU A 55 6.66 13.00 -8.57
C LEU A 55 7.55 12.81 -7.34
N GLY A 56 8.22 11.66 -7.24
CA GLY A 56 9.18 11.39 -6.17
C GLY A 56 10.36 12.37 -6.17
N VAL A 57 10.85 12.74 -7.36
CA VAL A 57 11.92 13.74 -7.52
C VAL A 57 11.42 15.13 -7.14
N GLU A 58 10.25 15.55 -7.64
CA GLU A 58 9.67 16.86 -7.31
C GLU A 58 9.44 17.02 -5.81
N LEU A 59 8.91 15.98 -5.14
CA LEU A 59 8.71 16.00 -3.68
C LEU A 59 10.04 16.12 -2.92
N ALA A 60 11.09 15.44 -3.39
CA ALA A 60 12.41 15.55 -2.78
C ALA A 60 12.98 16.97 -2.93
N GLU A 61 12.80 17.59 -4.09
CA GLU A 61 13.22 18.98 -4.33
C GLU A 61 12.45 19.98 -3.45
N ILE A 62 11.12 19.86 -3.39
CA ILE A 62 10.27 20.71 -2.55
C ILE A 62 10.67 20.59 -1.08
N ARG A 63 10.89 19.35 -0.60
CA ARG A 63 11.35 19.10 0.76
C ARG A 63 12.71 19.75 1.03
N ASN A 64 13.67 19.63 0.11
CA ASN A 64 14.98 20.27 0.24
C ASN A 64 14.89 21.81 0.27
N ASN A 65 14.04 22.38 -0.58
CA ASN A 65 13.79 23.83 -0.60
C ASN A 65 13.15 24.31 0.71
N PHE A 66 12.18 23.56 1.23
CA PHE A 66 11.56 23.83 2.53
C PHE A 66 12.57 23.74 3.68
N ASP A 67 13.38 22.68 3.72
CA ASP A 67 14.41 22.49 4.75
C ASP A 67 15.44 23.63 4.72
N THR A 68 15.85 24.06 3.53
CA THR A 68 16.76 25.19 3.33
C THR A 68 16.13 26.50 3.84
N LEU A 69 14.89 26.78 3.46
CA LEU A 69 14.16 27.97 3.89
C LEU A 69 13.98 27.98 5.41
N SER A 70 13.53 26.86 5.98
CA SER A 70 13.31 26.68 7.42
C SER A 70 14.60 26.96 8.20
N ARG A 71 15.73 26.33 7.81
CA ARG A 71 17.04 26.59 8.43
C ARG A 71 17.46 28.05 8.30
N GLY A 72 17.29 28.65 7.13
CA GLY A 72 17.62 30.05 6.88
C GLY A 72 16.81 31.02 7.76
N LEU A 73 15.50 30.78 7.89
CA LEU A 73 14.62 31.56 8.75
C LEU A 73 14.97 31.37 10.23
N CYS A 74 15.16 30.12 10.69
CA CYS A 74 15.60 29.84 12.06
C CYS A 74 16.90 30.57 12.41
N ALA A 75 17.88 30.58 11.50
CA ALA A 75 19.15 31.28 11.70
C ALA A 75 18.96 32.81 11.79
N LYS A 76 18.12 33.40 10.93
CA LYS A 76 17.79 34.83 10.96
C LYS A 76 17.08 35.22 12.25
N ILE A 77 16.08 34.44 12.66
CA ILE A 77 15.34 34.68 13.90
C ILE A 77 16.28 34.58 15.10
N LYS A 78 17.08 33.52 15.19
CA LYS A 78 18.08 33.36 16.26
C LYS A 78 19.02 34.56 16.33
N ARG A 79 19.55 35.01 15.19
CA ARG A 79 20.40 36.20 15.12
C ARG A 79 19.69 37.45 15.65
N ALA A 80 18.45 37.70 15.24
CA ALA A 80 17.67 38.83 15.74
C ALA A 80 17.51 38.79 17.28
N PHE A 81 17.26 37.62 17.87
CA PHE A 81 17.19 37.48 19.33
C PHE A 81 18.53 37.77 20.02
N ILE A 82 19.65 37.35 19.43
CA ILE A 82 21.00 37.65 19.93
C ILE A 82 21.27 39.16 19.85
N GLU A 83 21.00 39.80 18.71
CA GLU A 83 21.19 41.23 18.50
C GLU A 83 20.33 42.09 19.45
N MET A 84 19.15 41.60 19.82
CA MET A 84 18.29 42.24 20.83
C MET A 84 18.74 41.99 22.29
N GLY A 85 19.80 41.22 22.53
CA GLY A 85 20.21 40.80 23.88
C GLY A 85 19.19 39.89 24.58
N LYS A 86 18.34 39.20 23.81
CA LYS A 86 17.21 38.37 24.29
C LYS A 86 17.37 36.90 23.91
N GLU A 87 18.60 36.39 23.78
CA GLU A 87 18.86 35.01 23.34
C GLU A 87 18.10 33.97 24.15
N ASN A 88 17.98 34.15 25.47
CA ASN A 88 17.23 33.25 26.35
C ASN A 88 15.77 33.06 25.94
N LYS A 89 15.16 34.05 25.26
CA LYS A 89 13.77 33.96 24.78
C LYS A 89 13.63 33.13 23.49
N TYR A 90 14.71 32.92 22.75
CA TYR A 90 14.68 32.08 21.55
C TYR A 90 14.51 30.59 21.89
N TYR A 91 15.05 30.16 23.03
CA TYR A 91 14.98 28.76 23.50
C TYR A 91 13.89 28.51 24.55
N ALA A 92 13.09 29.53 24.87
CA ALA A 92 11.96 29.38 25.76
C ALA A 92 10.80 28.75 24.98
N ASN A 93 10.60 27.43 25.16
CA ASN A 93 9.40 26.72 24.71
C ASN A 93 8.24 26.96 25.66
#